data_AF-A0A4S0IUJ7-F1
#
_entry.id   AF-A0A4S0IUJ7-F1
#
_cell.length_a   1.000
_cell.length_b   1.000
_cell.length_c   1.000
_cell.angle_alpha   90.00
_cell.angle_beta   90.00
_cell.angle_gamma   90.00
#
_symmetry.space_group_name_H-M   'P 1'
#
loop_
_entity.id
_entity.type
_entity.pdbx_description
1 polymer ?
#
loop_
_entity_poly.entity_id
_entity_poly.type
_entity_poly.pdbx_seq_one_letter_code
_entity_poly.pdbx_strand_id
1 'polypeptide(L)' 'MSKFHDIAIAGAGPAGLAAALYLKRAGHKVTIFERFDEPKPV' A
#
# COMPACT_ATOMS: atom_id res chain seq x y z
N MET A 1 -1.15 -21.46 -9.44
CA MET A 1 0.06 -20.69 -9.09
C MET A 1 -0.36 -19.28 -8.70
N SER A 2 0.04 -18.79 -7.52
CA SER A 2 -0.09 -17.37 -7.20
C SER A 2 0.96 -16.58 -8.02
N LYS A 3 0.54 -15.57 -8.79
CA LYS A 3 1.47 -14.66 -9.47
C LYS A 3 1.92 -13.59 -8.49
N PHE A 4 3.23 -13.42 -8.34
CA PHE A 4 3.80 -12.28 -7.62
C PHE A 4 3.75 -11.03 -8.51
N HIS A 5 3.47 -9.88 -7.90
CA HIS A 5 3.35 -8.61 -8.59
C HIS A 5 4.08 -7.54 -7.78
N ASP A 6 4.62 -6.56 -8.49
CA ASP A 6 5.11 -5.31 -7.93
C ASP A 6 3.98 -4.29 -8.03
N ILE A 7 3.53 -3.77 -6.89
CA ILE A 7 2.32 -2.95 -6.77
C ILE A 7 2.66 -1.60 -6.14
N ALA A 8 2.21 -0.52 -6.77
CA ALA A 8 2.26 0.83 -6.24
C ALA A 8 0.88 1.24 -5.71
N ILE A 9 0.85 1.85 -4.52
CA ILE A 9 -0.37 2.42 -3.91
C ILE A 9 -0.13 3.92 -3.73
N ALA A 10 -1.06 4.74 -4.24
CA ALA A 10 -1.07 6.19 -4.03
C ALA A 10 -1.99 6.54 -2.85
N GLY A 11 -1.40 7.05 -1.77
CA GLY A 11 -2.06 7.43 -0.53
C GLY A 11 -1.83 6.44 0.61
N ALA A 12 -1.40 6.96 1.76
CA ALA A 12 -1.23 6.24 3.03
C ALA A 12 -2.39 6.48 4.02
N GLY A 13 -3.59 6.75 3.50
CA GLY A 13 -4.81 6.75 4.29
C GLY A 13 -5.24 5.33 4.70
N PRO A 14 -6.33 5.19 5.49
CA PRO A 14 -6.80 3.89 5.99
C PRO A 14 -7.03 2.85 4.88
N ALA A 15 -7.63 3.27 3.76
CA ALA A 15 -7.89 2.37 2.64
C ALA A 15 -6.59 1.90 1.96
N GLY A 16 -5.63 2.80 1.73
CA GLY A 16 -4.34 2.47 1.12
C GLY A 16 -3.51 1.51 1.99
N LEU A 17 -3.47 1.77 3.30
CA LEU A 17 -2.78 0.91 4.27
C LEU A 17 -3.44 -0.46 4.40
N ALA A 18 -4.79 -0.52 4.41
CA ALA A 18 -5.52 -1.79 4.42
C ALA A 18 -5.23 -2.61 3.16
N ALA A 19 -5.28 -1.99 1.98
CA ALA A 19 -4.93 -2.66 0.73
C ALA A 19 -3.48 -3.18 0.75
N ALA A 20 -2.52 -2.35 1.20
CA ALA A 20 -1.12 -2.74 1.32
C ALA A 20 -0.93 -3.96 2.21
N LEU A 21 -1.62 -4.01 3.36
CA LEU A 21 -1.57 -5.13 4.30
C LEU A 21 -2.02 -6.44 3.65
N TYR A 22 -3.17 -6.46 2.97
CA TYR A 22 -3.68 -7.67 2.33
C TYR A 22 -2.81 -8.11 1.16
N LEU A 23 -2.34 -7.17 0.34
CA LEU A 23 -1.44 -7.47 -0.79
C LEU A 23 -0.09 -8.02 -0.31
N LYS A 24 0.46 -7.46 0.77
CA LYS A 24 1.70 -7.96 1.37
C LYS A 24 1.52 -9.37 1.94
N ARG A 25 0.39 -9.65 2.60
CA ARG A 25 0.02 -10.98 3.09
C ARG A 25 -0.17 -12.01 1.98
N ALA A 26 -0.68 -11.57 0.83
CA ALA A 26 -0.78 -12.39 -0.39
C ALA A 26 0.60 -12.65 -1.07
N GLY A 27 1.66 -12.02 -0.57
CA GLY A 27 3.04 -12.24 -1.01
C GLY A 27 3.57 -11.20 -2.00
N HIS A 28 2.77 -10.20 -2.38
CA HIS A 28 3.19 -9.17 -3.33
C HIS A 28 4.23 -8.21 -2.74
N LYS A 29 5.04 -7.61 -3.62
CA LYS A 29 5.89 -6.46 -3.26
C LYS A 29 5.05 -5.20 -3.42
N VAL A 30 4.96 -4.41 -2.36
CA VAL A 30 4.11 -3.22 -2.30
C VAL A 30 4.97 -2.01 -1.96
N THR A 31 4.79 -0.92 -2.71
CA THR A 31 5.36 0.40 -2.42
C THR A 31 4.22 1.40 -2.26
N ILE A 32 4.22 2.17 -1.17
CA ILE A 32 3.21 3.19 -0.89
C ILE A 32 3.84 4.55 -1.13
N PHE A 33 3.14 5.42 -1.86
CA PHE A 33 3.51 6.81 -2.10
C PHE A 33 2.50 7.71 -1.39
N GLU A 34 2.98 8.58 -0.51
CA GLU A 34 2.17 9.56 0.20
C GLU A 34 2.74 10.95 -0.06
N ARG A 35 1.87 11.96 -0.15
CA ARG A 35 2.27 13.36 -0.38
C ARG A 35 2.77 14.02 0.90
N PHE A 36 2.35 13.53 2.06
CA PHE A 36 2.79 14.02 3.36
C PHE A 36 3.91 13.15 3.93
N ASP A 37 4.87 13.83 4.53
CA ASP A 37 5.97 13.24 5.30
C ASP A 37 5.50 12.64 6.64
N GLU A 38 4.41 13.19 7.19
CA GLU A 38 3.82 12.80 8.46
C GLU A 38 2.28 12.73 8.37
N PRO A 39 1.59 11.97 9.25
CA PRO A 39 0.14 11.92 9.26
C PRO A 39 -0.47 13.31 9.49
N LYS A 40 -1.27 13.77 8.53
CA LYS A 40 -1.95 15.07 8.57
C LYS A 40 -3.45 14.87 8.36
N PRO A 41 -4.32 15.57 9.12
CA PRO A 41 -5.75 15.64 8.80
C PRO A 41 -5.94 16.21 7.40
N VAL A 42 -6.96 15.72 6.71
CA VAL A 42 -7.40 16.23 5.39
C VAL A 42 -8.54 17.19 5.55
#